data_AF-A0A3B8WK17-F1
#
_entry.id   AF-A0A3B8WK17-F1
#
_cell.length_a   1.000
_cell.length_b   1.000
_cell.length_c   1.000
_cell.angle_alpha   90.00
_cell.angle_beta   90.00
_cell.angle_gamma   90.00
#
_symmetry.space_group_name_H-M   'P 1'
#
loop_
_entity.id
_entity.type
_entity.pdbx_description
1 polymer ?
#
loop_
_entity_poly.entity_id
_entity_poly.type
_entity_poly.pdbx_seq_one_letter_code
_entity_poly.pdbx_strand_id
1 'polypeptide(L)'
;MVKQRDDGSALIYIDRQLLHEVTSPQAFEGLRLAGRKPWRIDANIATPDHNVPTTDRDKGIDGIVDPVSRTQVETLDKNCDEFGILEFKIKDQRQGIVHVIGPE
;
A
#
# COMPACT_ATOMS: atom_id res chain seq x y z
N MET A 1 -19.56 -0.68 -12.13
CA MET A 1 -20.82 -0.88 -11.38
C MET A 1 -21.31 -2.30 -11.63
N VAL A 2 -21.58 -3.08 -10.58
CA VAL A 2 -22.02 -4.48 -10.69
C VAL A 2 -23.54 -4.57 -10.63
N LYS A 3 -24.18 -3.75 -9.78
CA LYS A 3 -25.64 -3.73 -9.62
C LYS A 3 -26.08 -2.38 -9.05
N GLN A 4 -27.20 -1.84 -9.54
CA GLN A 4 -27.94 -0.78 -8.86
C GLN A 4 -29.14 -1.40 -8.13
N ARG A 5 -29.44 -0.92 -6.92
CA ARG A 5 -30.56 -1.37 -6.09
C ARG A 5 -31.72 -0.38 -6.21
N ASP A 6 -32.93 -0.86 -5.87
CA ASP A 6 -34.16 -0.08 -5.96
C ASP A 6 -34.17 1.15 -5.03
N ASP A 7 -33.38 1.11 -3.95
CA ASP A 7 -33.17 2.22 -3.02
C ASP A 7 -32.20 3.30 -3.53
N GLY A 8 -31.71 3.16 -4.77
CA GLY A 8 -30.78 4.08 -5.41
C GLY A 8 -29.30 3.80 -5.11
N SER A 9 -28.97 2.87 -4.21
CA SER A 9 -27.58 2.51 -3.91
C SER A 9 -26.96 1.63 -5.01
N ALA A 10 -25.63 1.71 -5.17
CA ALA A 10 -24.89 0.92 -6.15
C ALA A 10 -23.88 0.00 -5.47
N LEU A 11 -23.83 -1.25 -5.95
CA LEU A 11 -22.71 -2.16 -5.69
C LEU A 11 -21.64 -1.90 -6.74
N ILE A 12 -20.47 -1.47 -6.28
CA ILE A 12 -19.30 -1.21 -7.11
C ILE A 12 -18.25 -2.27 -6.80
N TYR A 13 -17.65 -2.83 -7.84
CA TYR A 13 -16.47 -3.66 -7.72
C TYR A 13 -15.24 -2.78 -7.86
N ILE A 14 -14.31 -2.89 -6.91
CA ILE A 14 -13.04 -2.20 -6.94
C ILE A 14 -12.05 -3.10 -7.69
N ASP A 15 -11.58 -2.64 -8.83
CA ASP A 15 -10.67 -3.37 -9.72
C ASP A 15 -9.20 -3.18 -9.36
N ARG A 16 -8.86 -2.06 -8.70
CA ARG A 16 -7.51 -1.76 -8.21
C ARG A 16 -7.53 -1.05 -6.87
N GLN A 17 -6.59 -1.42 -6.01
CA GLN A 17 -6.30 -0.74 -4.75
C GLN A 17 -4.84 -0.30 -4.75
N LEU A 18 -4.62 0.96 -4.39
CA LEU A 18 -3.29 1.55 -4.26
C LEU A 18 -3.01 1.75 -2.77
N LEU A 19 -1.86 1.26 -2.32
CA LEU A 19 -1.48 1.18 -0.92
C LEU A 19 -0.22 2.01 -0.67
N HIS A 20 -0.12 2.54 0.54
CA HIS A 20 1.02 3.31 1.02
C HIS A 20 1.18 3.16 2.53
N GLU A 21 2.35 3.55 3.04
CA GLU A 21 2.88 3.24 4.37
C GLU A 21 2.13 3.91 5.54
N VAL A 22 1.31 4.93 5.27
CA VAL A 22 0.67 5.73 6.33
C VAL A 22 -0.67 5.15 6.78
N THR A 23 -1.46 4.62 5.83
CA THR A 23 -2.86 4.19 6.08
C THR A 23 -3.07 2.69 5.93
N SER A 24 -2.24 2.04 5.13
CA SER A 24 -2.40 0.60 4.85
C SER A 24 -2.07 -0.29 6.05
N PRO A 25 -1.12 0.03 6.96
CA PRO A 25 -0.87 -0.77 8.16
C PRO A 25 -2.13 -1.06 8.98
N GLN A 26 -2.99 -0.06 9.18
CA GLN A 26 -4.23 -0.18 9.93
C GLN A 26 -5.26 -1.05 9.19
N ALA A 27 -5.29 -0.97 7.86
CA ALA A 27 -6.16 -1.81 7.04
C ALA A 27 -5.75 -3.30 7.10
N PHE A 28 -4.44 -3.58 7.03
CA PHE A 28 -3.92 -4.95 7.20
C PHE A 28 -4.21 -5.50 8.59
N GLU A 29 -4.06 -4.69 9.64
CA GLU A 29 -4.41 -5.13 10.99
C GLU A 29 -5.90 -5.40 11.13
N GLY A 30 -6.76 -4.58 10.52
CA GLY A 30 -8.20 -4.84 10.45
C GLY A 30 -8.53 -6.18 9.78
N LEU A 31 -7.79 -6.58 8.74
CA LEU A 31 -7.94 -7.89 8.12
C LEU A 31 -7.55 -9.02 9.08
N ARG A 32 -6.42 -8.90 9.80
CA ARG A 32 -5.98 -9.90 10.78
C ARG A 32 -6.98 -10.09 11.90
N LEU A 33 -7.43 -9.00 12.52
CA LEU A 33 -8.43 -9.02 13.59
C LEU A 33 -9.76 -9.64 13.14
N ALA A 34 -10.12 -9.46 11.87
CA ALA A 34 -11.31 -10.07 11.27
C ALA A 34 -11.11 -11.51 10.77
N GLY A 35 -9.89 -12.07 10.86
CA GLY A 35 -9.55 -13.39 10.30
C GLY A 35 -9.69 -13.46 8.78
N ARG A 36 -9.47 -12.34 8.07
CA ARG A 36 -9.64 -12.20 6.61
C ARG A 36 -8.29 -12.10 5.91
N LYS A 37 -8.30 -12.44 4.63
CA LYS A 37 -7.19 -12.21 3.71
C LYS A 37 -7.59 -11.21 2.63
N PRO A 38 -6.65 -10.44 2.06
CA PRO A 38 -6.92 -9.64 0.88
C PRO A 38 -7.51 -10.51 -0.24
N TRP A 39 -8.55 -10.00 -0.88
CA TRP A 39 -9.13 -10.59 -2.08
C TRP A 39 -8.40 -10.08 -3.31
N ARG A 40 -8.23 -10.92 -4.35
CA ARG A 40 -7.57 -10.56 -5.62
C ARG A 40 -6.24 -9.81 -5.40
N ILE A 41 -5.25 -10.54 -4.91
CA ILE A 41 -3.92 -9.99 -4.55
C ILE A 41 -3.33 -9.16 -5.72
N ASP A 42 -3.52 -9.61 -6.96
CA ASP A 42 -3.11 -8.95 -8.20
C ASP A 42 -3.74 -7.56 -8.46
N ALA A 43 -4.85 -7.25 -7.78
CA ALA A 43 -5.49 -5.93 -7.81
C ALA A 43 -4.83 -4.90 -6.88
N ASN A 44 -3.87 -5.30 -6.04
CA ASN A 44 -3.24 -4.41 -5.06
C ASN A 44 -1.81 -4.08 -5.50
N ILE A 45 -1.44 -2.81 -5.43
CA ILE A 45 -0.06 -2.33 -5.62
C ILE A 45 0.26 -1.40 -4.47
N ALA A 46 1.46 -1.56 -3.90
CA ALA A 46 1.97 -0.73 -2.82
C ALA A 46 3.22 0.05 -3.25
N THR A 47 3.38 1.25 -2.69
CA THR A 47 4.63 2.02 -2.77
C THR A 47 4.75 2.86 -1.49
N PRO A 48 5.93 2.94 -0.85
CA PRO A 48 6.18 4.00 0.12
C PRO A 48 6.45 5.30 -0.63
N ASP A 49 5.80 6.39 -0.25
CA ASP A 49 5.97 7.70 -0.91
C ASP A 49 5.86 8.92 0.00
N HIS A 50 5.29 8.80 1.19
CA HIS A 50 5.13 9.90 2.14
C HIS A 50 6.36 10.08 3.05
N ASN A 51 7.05 8.99 3.36
CA ASN A 51 8.14 8.89 4.33
C ASN A 51 9.48 8.51 3.70
N VAL A 52 9.59 8.64 2.36
CA VAL A 52 10.84 8.44 1.63
C VAL A 52 11.68 9.72 1.71
N PRO A 53 12.93 9.66 2.21
CA PRO A 53 13.75 10.85 2.40
C PRO A 53 14.29 11.36 1.06
N THR A 54 14.32 12.68 0.88
CA THR A 54 14.93 13.32 -0.30
C THR A 54 16.45 13.18 -0.30
N THR A 55 17.06 13.21 0.89
CA THR A 55 18.50 13.02 1.10
C THR A 55 18.81 11.58 1.49
N ASP A 56 20.00 11.07 1.14
CA ASP A 56 20.44 9.71 1.48
C ASP A 56 19.50 8.59 1.00
N ARG A 57 18.76 8.86 -0.09
CA ARG A 57 17.77 7.91 -0.66
C ARG A 57 18.41 6.59 -1.11
N ASP A 58 19.69 6.62 -1.48
CA ASP A 58 20.51 5.46 -1.84
C ASP A 58 20.65 4.45 -0.68
N LYS A 59 20.56 4.93 0.57
CA LYS A 59 20.57 4.08 1.77
C LYS A 59 19.26 3.30 1.94
N GLY A 60 18.18 3.69 1.27
CA GLY A 60 16.87 3.05 1.40
C GLY A 60 16.26 3.26 2.79
N ILE A 61 15.71 2.20 3.39
CA ILE A 61 15.08 2.27 4.73
C ILE A 61 16.08 2.79 5.79
N ASP A 62 17.35 2.41 5.68
CA ASP A 62 18.40 2.86 6.61
C ASP A 62 18.66 4.38 6.55
N GLY A 63 18.27 5.03 5.44
CA GLY A 63 18.33 6.49 5.27
C GLY A 63 17.22 7.25 6.00
N ILE A 64 16.19 6.55 6.48
CA ILE A 64 15.08 7.16 7.21
C ILE A 64 15.50 7.39 8.66
N VAL A 65 15.80 8.63 9.04
CA VAL A 65 16.26 8.99 10.38
C VAL A 65 15.12 8.99 11.40
N ASP A 66 13.95 9.47 11.00
CA ASP A 66 12.78 9.51 11.88
C ASP A 66 12.25 8.09 12.16
N PRO A 67 12.21 7.65 13.42
CA PRO A 67 11.85 6.27 13.75
C PRO A 67 10.39 5.93 13.43
N VAL A 68 9.48 6.92 13.45
CA VAL A 68 8.07 6.71 13.11
C VAL A 68 7.93 6.44 11.62
N SER A 69 8.54 7.29 10.79
CA SER A 69 8.63 7.17 9.34
C SER A 69 9.23 5.81 8.95
N ARG A 70 10.35 5.43 9.59
CA ARG A 70 10.99 4.13 9.35
C ARG A 70 10.06 2.98 9.67
N THR A 71 9.40 3.02 10.83
CA THR A 71 8.45 1.99 11.26
C THR A 71 7.31 1.84 10.26
N GLN A 72 6.78 2.94 9.72
CA GLN A 72 5.70 2.91 8.73
C GLN A 72 6.13 2.20 7.44
N VAL A 73 7.31 2.55 6.89
CA VAL A 73 7.85 1.89 5.68
C VAL A 73 8.12 0.41 5.95
N GLU A 74 8.81 0.07 7.04
CA GLU A 74 9.06 -1.34 7.39
C GLU A 74 7.78 -2.16 7.61
N THR A 75 6.72 -1.51 8.10
CA THR A 75 5.43 -2.16 8.31
C THR A 75 4.73 -2.42 6.98
N LEU A 76 4.83 -1.51 6.01
CA LEU A 76 4.34 -1.75 4.65
C LEU A 76 5.08 -2.95 4.02
N ASP A 77 6.41 -2.94 4.08
CA ASP A 77 7.27 -4.04 3.62
C ASP A 77 6.81 -5.40 4.17
N LYS A 78 6.69 -5.50 5.50
CA LYS A 78 6.29 -6.73 6.19
C LYS A 78 4.89 -7.18 5.77
N ASN A 79 3.94 -6.26 5.68
CA ASN A 79 2.57 -6.59 5.27
C ASN A 79 2.52 -7.08 3.82
N CYS A 80 3.23 -6.42 2.90
CA CYS A 80 3.25 -6.81 1.50
C CYS A 80 3.90 -8.19 1.33
N ASP A 81 5.01 -8.44 2.04
CA ASP A 81 5.70 -9.73 2.04
C ASP A 81 4.80 -10.85 2.65
N GLU A 82 4.07 -10.57 3.74
CA GLU A 82 3.15 -11.53 4.39
C GLU A 82 1.96 -11.91 3.51
N PHE A 83 1.34 -10.92 2.84
CA PHE A 83 0.14 -11.13 2.03
C PHE A 83 0.42 -11.40 0.56
N GLY A 84 1.69 -11.32 0.12
CA GLY A 84 2.11 -11.52 -1.27
C GLY A 84 1.69 -10.39 -2.22
N ILE A 85 1.59 -9.16 -1.72
CA ILE A 85 1.21 -7.99 -2.52
C ILE A 85 2.44 -7.42 -3.23
N LEU A 86 2.27 -7.00 -4.49
CA LEU A 86 3.31 -6.32 -5.23
C LEU A 86 3.59 -4.95 -4.61
N GLU A 87 4.81 -4.75 -4.16
CA GLU A 87 5.30 -3.48 -3.63
C GLU A 87 6.51 -2.99 -4.43
N PHE A 88 6.47 -1.72 -4.84
CA PHE A 88 7.64 -1.01 -5.32
C PHE A 88 8.39 -0.42 -4.13
N LYS A 89 9.19 -1.26 -3.47
CA LYS A 89 9.99 -0.89 -2.29
C LYS A 89 10.89 0.31 -2.59
N ILE A 90 11.40 0.97 -1.56
CA ILE A 90 12.20 2.22 -1.67
C ILE A 90 13.37 2.15 -2.67
N LYS A 91 13.96 0.99 -2.95
CA LYS A 91 15.06 0.83 -3.94
C LYS A 91 14.60 0.35 -5.32
N ASP A 92 13.32 0.07 -5.52
CA ASP A 92 12.76 -0.28 -6.82
C ASP A 92 12.79 0.95 -7.74
N GLN A 93 13.18 0.75 -9.00
CA GLN A 93 13.21 1.82 -10.01
C GLN A 93 11.81 2.36 -10.35
N ARG A 94 10.76 1.59 -10.08
CA ARG A 94 9.36 1.95 -10.28
C ARG A 94 8.76 2.67 -9.07
N GLN A 95 9.49 2.77 -7.95
CA GLN A 95 9.00 3.47 -6.78
C GLN A 95 8.79 4.95 -7.10
N GLY A 96 7.63 5.46 -6.74
CA GLY A 96 7.24 6.85 -6.94
C GLY A 96 6.00 7.21 -6.14
N ILE A 97 5.49 8.42 -6.33
CA ILE A 97 4.26 8.90 -5.70
C ILE A 97 3.10 8.02 -6.16
N VAL A 98 2.28 7.54 -5.22
CA VAL A 98 1.22 6.54 -5.46
C VAL A 98 0.27 6.94 -6.60
N HIS A 99 -0.05 8.22 -6.72
CA HIS A 99 -0.94 8.76 -7.75
C HIS A 99 -0.26 8.99 -9.11
N VAL A 100 1.06 8.96 -9.17
CA VAL A 100 1.84 9.04 -10.42
C VAL A 100 2.04 7.65 -10.99
N ILE A 101 2.41 6.67 -10.15
CA ILE A 101 2.67 5.30 -10.59
C ILE A 101 1.38 4.47 -10.79
N GLY A 102 0.27 4.85 -10.17
CA GLY A 102 -0.99 4.12 -10.25
C GLY A 102 -1.64 4.07 -11.63
N PRO A 103 -1.66 5.18 -12.41
CA PRO A 103 -2.17 5.18 -13.79
C PRO A 103 -1.16 4.73 -14.87
N GLU A 104 0.12 4.54 -14.52
CA GLU A 104 1.17 4.00 -15.40
C GLU A 104 1.13 2.47 -15.50
#